data_AF-A0A8T5L844-F1
#
_entry.id   AF-A0A8T5L844-F1
#
_cell.length_a   1.000
_cell.length_b   1.000
_cell.length_c   1.000
_cell.angle_alpha   90.00
_cell.angle_beta   90.00
_cell.angle_gamma   90.00
#
_symmetry.space_group_name_H-M   'P 1'
#
loop_
_entity.id
_entity.type
_entity.pdbx_description
1 polymer ?
#
loop_
_entity_poly.entity_id
_entity_poly.type
_entity_poly.pdbx_seq_one_letter_code
_entity_poly.pdbx_strand_id
1 'polypeptide(L)'
;MNSIEGENAKEEIEEILSKCIYCGLCNSNCGVFRILKEEKVSPRGQILILQDEIIDKIIYACNLCLACEEKCPVNVKVCDAIKKARFAMVESGKVSKGNKEILDNVRKFGNVHGKIS
;
A
#
# COMPACT_ATOMS: atom_id res chain seq x y z
N MET A 1 -5.99 21.81 2.22
CA MET A 1 -5.52 20.51 1.72
C MET A 1 -4.01 20.57 1.89
N ASN A 2 -3.52 20.13 3.05
CA ASN A 2 -2.17 20.45 3.51
C ASN A 2 -1.17 19.46 2.92
N SER A 3 -0.13 20.01 2.29
CA SER A 3 0.95 19.35 1.56
C SER A 3 1.97 18.65 2.48
N ILE A 4 1.54 17.74 3.35
CA ILE A 4 2.41 17.15 4.39
C ILE A 4 2.72 15.66 4.13
N GLU A 5 2.06 14.99 3.18
CA GLU A 5 2.07 13.51 3.09
C GLU A 5 3.41 12.89 2.60
N GLY A 6 4.42 13.69 2.24
CA GLY A 6 5.65 13.21 1.61
C GLY A 6 6.92 13.25 2.45
N GLU A 7 7.15 14.28 3.25
CA GLU A 7 8.42 14.47 3.97
C GLU A 7 8.58 13.50 5.15
N ASN A 8 7.48 13.08 5.77
CA ASN A 8 7.47 12.28 7.00
C ASN A 8 6.89 10.86 6.80
N ALA A 9 6.72 10.39 5.55
CA ALA A 9 6.03 9.14 5.25
C ALA A 9 6.60 7.94 6.02
N LYS A 10 7.92 7.89 6.24
CA LYS A 10 8.58 6.85 7.04
C LYS A 10 8.14 6.86 8.51
N GLU A 11 8.17 8.02 9.15
CA GLU A 11 7.80 8.19 10.55
C GLU A 11 6.34 7.82 10.78
N GLU A 12 5.45 8.26 9.89
CA GLU A 12 4.02 7.94 9.97
C GLU A 12 3.74 6.45 9.72
N ILE A 13 4.47 5.82 8.80
CA ILE A 13 4.39 4.36 8.58
C ILE A 13 4.84 3.64 9.84
N GLU A 14 5.98 4.01 10.42
CA GLU A 14 6.51 3.38 11.62
C GLU A 14 5.55 3.54 12.81
N GLU A 15 4.95 4.72 12.99
CA GLU A 15 3.94 4.94 14.02
C GLU A 15 2.74 3.99 13.87
N ILE A 16 2.25 3.80 12.65
CA ILE A 16 1.14 2.88 12.36
C ILE A 16 1.54 1.43 12.66
N LEU A 17 2.74 1.02 12.23
CA LEU A 17 3.19 -0.37 12.23
C LEU A 17 3.77 -0.83 13.57
N SER A 18 4.28 0.09 14.40
CA SER A 18 4.82 -0.18 15.75
C SER A 18 3.83 -0.91 16.68
N LYS A 19 2.53 -0.83 16.40
CA LYS A 19 1.46 -1.53 17.14
C LYS A 19 1.40 -3.04 16.84
N CYS A 20 2.08 -3.50 15.79
CA CYS A 20 2.04 -4.90 15.37
C CYS A 20 2.74 -5.82 16.38
N ILE A 21 2.04 -6.89 16.79
CA ILE A 21 2.57 -7.94 17.67
C ILE A 21 3.00 -9.21 16.91
N TYR A 22 3.11 -9.14 15.58
CA TYR A 22 3.55 -10.23 14.69
C TYR A 22 2.77 -11.56 14.78
N CYS A 23 1.55 -11.55 15.30
CA CYS A 23 0.73 -12.76 15.50
C CYS A 23 0.36 -13.53 14.21
N GLY A 24 0.41 -12.91 13.03
CA GLY A 24 0.15 -13.57 11.74
C GLY A 24 -1.32 -13.79 11.37
N LEU A 25 -2.29 -13.38 12.21
CA LEU A 25 -3.74 -13.47 11.91
C LEU A 25 -4.14 -12.76 10.62
N CYS A 26 -3.43 -11.70 10.24
CA CYS A 26 -3.67 -11.00 8.98
C CYS A 26 -3.40 -11.85 7.73
N ASN A 27 -2.47 -12.82 7.81
CA ASN A 27 -2.08 -13.63 6.66
C ASN A 27 -3.20 -14.58 6.22
N SER A 28 -3.90 -15.23 7.16
CA SER A 28 -4.99 -16.17 6.85
C SER A 28 -6.19 -15.50 6.16
N ASN A 29 -6.35 -14.19 6.34
CA ASN A 29 -7.44 -13.39 5.76
C ASN A 29 -7.06 -12.69 4.45
N CYS A 30 -5.78 -12.67 4.10
CA CYS A 30 -5.33 -12.00 2.89
C CYS A 30 -5.57 -12.87 1.65
N GLY A 31 -6.42 -12.40 0.75
CA GLY A 31 -6.69 -13.08 -0.53
C GLY A 31 -5.44 -13.25 -1.40
N VAL A 32 -4.52 -12.28 -1.38
CA VAL A 32 -3.27 -12.32 -2.15
C VAL A 32 -2.34 -13.41 -1.62
N PHE A 33 -2.12 -13.44 -0.30
CA PHE A 33 -1.30 -14.46 0.33
C PHE A 33 -1.89 -15.87 0.19
N ARG A 34 -3.22 -16.00 0.27
CA ARG A 34 -3.89 -17.30 0.09
C ARG A 34 -3.58 -17.94 -1.26
N ILE A 35 -3.44 -17.13 -2.30
CA ILE A 35 -3.16 -17.60 -3.67
C ILE A 35 -1.65 -17.75 -3.90
N LEU A 36 -0.88 -16.69 -3.64
CA LEU A 36 0.56 -16.65 -3.96
C LEU A 36 1.42 -17.42 -2.96
N LYS A 37 0.99 -17.52 -1.69
CA LYS A 37 1.69 -18.22 -0.59
C LYS A 37 3.13 -17.78 -0.33
N GLU A 38 3.51 -16.59 -0.78
CA GLU A 38 4.81 -15.99 -0.53
C GLU A 38 4.71 -14.99 0.65
N GLU A 39 5.55 -15.13 1.68
CA GLU A 39 5.44 -14.29 2.88
C GLU A 39 5.63 -12.80 2.56
N LYS A 40 6.53 -12.46 1.65
CA LYS A 40 6.81 -11.08 1.22
C LYS A 40 5.62 -10.33 0.62
N VAL A 41 4.57 -11.03 0.15
CA VAL A 41 3.31 -10.40 -0.33
C VAL A 41 2.19 -10.51 0.71
N SER A 42 2.41 -11.21 1.81
CA SER A 42 1.46 -11.28 2.92
C SER A 42 1.39 -9.95 3.66
N PRO A 43 0.26 -9.63 4.34
CA PRO A 43 0.18 -8.40 5.13
C PRO A 43 1.27 -8.33 6.20
N ARG A 44 1.62 -9.45 6.87
CA ARG A 44 2.71 -9.44 7.84
C ARG A 44 4.08 -9.20 7.20
N GLY A 45 4.37 -9.85 6.07
CA GLY A 45 5.62 -9.62 5.36
C GLY A 45 5.74 -8.18 4.84
N GLN A 46 4.63 -7.58 4.42
CA GLN A 46 4.58 -6.17 4.04
C GLN A 46 4.84 -5.23 5.24
N ILE A 47 4.33 -5.56 6.43
CA ILE A 47 4.67 -4.82 7.66
C ILE A 47 6.18 -4.87 7.90
N LEU A 48 6.79 -6.06 7.86
CA LEU A 48 8.24 -6.21 8.08
C LEU A 48 9.06 -5.43 7.06
N ILE A 49 8.72 -5.53 5.77
CA ILE A 49 9.38 -4.79 4.68
C ILE A 49 9.32 -3.28 4.91
N LEU A 50 8.17 -2.76 5.34
CA LEU A 50 7.99 -1.33 5.60
C LEU A 50 8.69 -0.85 6.88
N GLN A 51 8.77 -1.68 7.92
CA GLN A 51 9.51 -1.37 9.15
C GLN A 51 11.03 -1.40 8.93
N ASP A 52 11.53 -2.23 8.01
CA ASP A 52 12.91 -2.18 7.53
C ASP A 52 13.17 -0.96 6.61
N GLU A 53 12.19 -0.06 6.48
CA GLU A 53 12.19 1.12 5.62
C GLU A 53 12.36 0.82 4.12
N ILE A 54 12.09 -0.42 3.71
CA ILE A 54 12.22 -0.85 2.31
C ILE A 54 10.92 -0.57 1.57
N ILE A 55 10.87 0.54 0.85
CA ILE A 55 9.75 0.86 -0.05
C ILE A 55 10.07 0.35 -1.46
N ASP A 56 9.51 -0.82 -1.81
CA ASP A 56 9.65 -1.49 -3.12
C ASP A 56 8.30 -1.70 -3.82
N LYS A 57 8.31 -1.97 -5.12
CA LYS A 57 7.15 -2.29 -5.96
C LYS A 57 6.29 -3.43 -5.41
N ILE A 58 6.85 -4.29 -4.57
CA ILE A 58 6.12 -5.40 -3.94
C ILE A 58 4.92 -4.92 -3.09
N ILE A 59 4.94 -3.69 -2.58
CA ILE A 59 3.81 -3.07 -1.87
C ILE A 59 2.55 -2.94 -2.72
N TYR A 60 2.71 -2.96 -4.06
CA TYR A 60 1.59 -2.94 -4.99
C TYR A 60 0.86 -4.28 -5.09
N ALA A 61 1.39 -5.37 -4.49
CA ALA A 61 0.69 -6.64 -4.39
C ALA A 61 -0.55 -6.56 -3.47
N CYS A 62 -0.60 -5.61 -2.53
CA CYS A 62 -1.75 -5.41 -1.66
C CYS A 62 -2.95 -4.84 -2.44
N ASN A 63 -4.15 -5.42 -2.29
CA ASN A 63 -5.33 -4.90 -2.97
C ASN A 63 -6.09 -3.83 -2.17
N LEU A 64 -5.57 -3.39 -1.02
CA LEU A 64 -6.21 -2.44 -0.11
C LEU A 64 -7.65 -2.85 0.30
N CYS A 65 -7.91 -4.15 0.43
CA CYS A 65 -9.25 -4.68 0.71
C CYS A 65 -9.64 -4.66 2.20
N LEU A 66 -8.77 -4.20 3.10
CA LEU A 66 -8.99 -4.09 4.56
C LEU A 66 -9.20 -5.41 5.34
N ALA A 67 -9.24 -6.56 4.68
CA ALA A 67 -9.46 -7.86 5.33
C ALA A 67 -8.44 -8.19 6.44
N CYS A 68 -7.19 -7.72 6.31
CA CYS A 68 -6.17 -7.90 7.34
C CYS A 68 -6.42 -7.06 8.60
N GLU A 69 -7.02 -5.88 8.45
CA GLU A 69 -7.30 -4.97 9.56
C GLU A 69 -8.52 -5.43 10.36
N GLU A 70 -9.56 -5.92 9.68
CA GLU A 70 -10.78 -6.43 10.29
C GLU A 70 -10.50 -7.53 11.33
N LYS A 71 -9.48 -8.36 11.09
CA LYS A 71 -9.10 -9.46 11.98
C LYS A 71 -7.90 -9.13 12.88
N CYS A 72 -7.40 -7.91 12.86
CA CYS A 72 -6.25 -7.53 13.66
C CYS A 72 -6.67 -7.33 15.13
N PRO A 73 -6.14 -8.11 16.10
CA PRO A 73 -6.52 -7.97 17.51
C PRO A 73 -6.07 -6.65 18.14
N VAL A 74 -5.07 -6.01 17.54
CA VAL A 74 -4.48 -4.73 17.97
C VAL A 74 -4.76 -3.59 16.97
N ASN A 75 -5.68 -3.82 16.01
CA ASN A 75 -6.19 -2.81 15.08
C ASN A 75 -5.10 -2.02 14.30
N VAL A 76 -4.05 -2.71 13.84
CA VAL A 76 -3.00 -2.12 12.98
C VAL A 76 -3.60 -1.70 11.65
N LYS A 77 -3.36 -0.45 11.23
CA LYS A 77 -3.86 0.14 9.99
C LYS A 77 -2.94 -0.14 8.80
N VAL A 78 -2.75 -1.42 8.49
CA VAL A 78 -1.81 -1.90 7.46
C VAL A 78 -2.05 -1.24 6.10
N CYS A 79 -3.30 -1.05 5.69
CA CYS A 79 -3.63 -0.47 4.40
C CYS A 79 -3.28 1.02 4.33
N ASP A 80 -3.36 1.75 5.44
CA ASP A 80 -2.96 3.16 5.47
C ASP A 80 -1.44 3.30 5.39
N ALA A 81 -0.68 2.45 6.08
CA ALA A 81 0.78 2.37 5.90
C ALA A 81 1.15 2.06 4.44
N ILE A 82 0.46 1.10 3.80
CA ILE A 82 0.68 0.78 2.38
C ILE A 82 0.33 1.96 1.47
N LYS A 83 -0.75 2.70 1.71
CA LYS A 83 -1.10 3.90 0.92
C LYS A 83 -0.02 4.96 1.03
N LYS A 84 0.46 5.24 2.25
CA LYS A 84 1.57 6.18 2.47
C LYS A 84 2.83 5.74 1.74
N ALA A 85 3.18 4.46 1.82
CA ALA A 85 4.32 3.91 1.08
C ALA A 85 4.17 4.06 -0.45
N ARG A 86 2.97 3.83 -0.99
CA ARG A 86 2.68 4.06 -2.42
C ARG A 86 2.77 5.53 -2.80
N PHE A 87 2.31 6.43 -1.93
CA PHE A 87 2.41 7.86 -2.15
C PHE A 87 3.88 8.31 -2.22
N ALA A 88 4.72 7.88 -1.28
CA ALA A 88 6.16 8.14 -1.30
C ALA A 88 6.86 7.58 -2.57
N MET A 89 6.41 6.42 -3.09
CA MET A 89 6.89 5.90 -4.37
C MET A 89 6.52 6.81 -5.55
N VAL A 90 5.32 7.40 -5.53
CA VAL A 90 4.87 8.33 -6.58
C VAL A 90 5.69 9.62 -6.53
N GLU A 91 5.90 10.19 -5.34
CA GLU A 91 6.70 11.42 -5.16
C GLU A 91 8.16 11.24 -5.54
N SER A 92 8.75 10.07 -5.26
CA SER A 92 10.09 9.71 -5.72
C SER A 92 10.18 9.41 -7.24
N GLY A 93 9.11 9.66 -7.99
CA GLY A 93 9.07 9.51 -9.45
C GLY A 93 8.88 8.08 -9.95
N LYS A 94 8.69 7.10 -9.05
CA LYS A 94 8.53 5.67 -9.37
C LYS A 94 7.09 5.29 -9.73
N VAL A 95 6.47 6.08 -10.61
CA VAL A 95 5.10 5.85 -11.10
C VAL A 95 5.09 4.85 -12.26
N SER A 96 4.18 3.89 -12.24
CA SER A 96 4.01 2.92 -13.33
C SER A 96 3.53 3.57 -14.63
N LYS A 97 3.86 2.97 -15.79
CA LYS A 97 3.39 3.44 -17.10
C LYS A 97 1.86 3.51 -17.17
N GLY A 98 1.16 2.47 -16.71
CA GLY A 98 -0.30 2.43 -16.73
C GLY A 98 -0.94 3.53 -15.87
N ASN A 99 -0.36 3.84 -14.71
CA ASN A 99 -0.87 4.94 -13.89
C ASN A 99 -0.63 6.31 -14.54
N LYS A 100 0.49 6.50 -15.26
CA LYS A 100 0.73 7.71 -16.05
C LYS A 100 -0.31 7.88 -17.16
N GLU A 101 -0.59 6.80 -17.89
CA GLU A 101 -1.61 6.79 -18.95
C GLU A 101 -3.01 7.11 -18.41
N ILE A 102 -3.39 6.55 -17.26
CA ILE A 102 -4.65 6.86 -16.59
C ILE A 102 -4.73 8.35 -16.22
N LEU A 103 -3.65 8.92 -15.66
CA LEU A 103 -3.60 10.34 -15.30
C LEU A 103 -3.72 11.24 -16.53
N ASP A 104 -3.05 10.90 -17.63
CA ASP A 104 -3.14 11.65 -18.88
C ASP A 104 -4.54 11.57 -19.48
N ASN A 105 -5.19 10.40 -19.39
CA ASN A 105 -6.58 10.23 -19.82
C ASN A 105 -7.53 11.11 -19.00
N VAL A 106 -7.37 11.15 -17.67
CA VAL A 106 -8.20 12.00 -16.80
C VAL A 106 -8.01 13.48 -17.16
N ARG A 107 -6.76 13.92 -17.34
CA ARG A 107 -6.45 15.32 -17.70
C ARG A 107 -7.00 15.72 -19.07
N LYS A 108 -6.98 14.82 -20.05
CA LYS A 108 -7.34 15.11 -21.44
C LYS A 108 -8.83 14.87 -21.76
N PHE A 109 -9.43 13.84 -21.17
CA PHE A 109 -10.77 13.37 -21.51
C PHE A 109 -11.74 13.37 -20.31
N GLY A 110 -11.30 13.75 -19.12
CA GLY A 110 -12.13 13.77 -17.91
C GLY A 110 -12.48 12.38 -17.37
N ASN A 111 -11.87 11.31 -17.86
CA ASN A 111 -12.12 9.93 -17.42
C ASN A 111 -10.88 9.05 -17.58
N VAL A 112 -10.85 7.88 -16.92
CA VAL A 112 -9.69 6.98 -16.91
C VAL A 112 -9.51 6.14 -18.18
N HIS A 113 -10.57 6.01 -18.99
CA HIS A 113 -10.62 5.14 -20.17
C HIS A 113 -10.15 5.82 -21.46
N GLY A 114 -9.99 7.15 -21.46
CA GLY A 114 -9.59 7.91 -22.62
C GLY A 114 -10.78 8.40 -23.44
N LYS A 115 -10.67 8.37 -24.77
CA LYS A 115 -11.78 8.75 -25.65
C LYS A 115 -12.86 7.66 -25.63
N ILE A 116 -14.02 7.98 -25.08
CA ILE A 116 -15.21 7.12 -25.15
C ILE A 116 -15.89 7.36 -26.51
N SER A 117 -16.20 6.29 -27.23
CA SER A 117 -16.88 6.31 -28.53
C SER A 117 -18.30 6.84 -28.45
#